data_AF-A0AAD7ZMF2-F1
#
_entry.id   AF-A0AAD7ZMF2-F1
#
_cell.length_a   1.000
_cell.length_b   1.000
_cell.length_c   1.000
_cell.angle_alpha   90.00
_cell.angle_beta   90.00
_cell.angle_gamma   90.00
#
_symmetry.space_group_name_H-M   'P 1'
#
loop_
_entity.id
_entity.type
_entity.pdbx_description
1 polymer ?
#
loop_
_entity_poly.entity_id
_entity_poly.type
_entity_poly.pdbx_seq_one_letter_code
_entity_poly.pdbx_strand_id
1 'polypeptide(L)'
;MASSPLQKRPTTLEEAQRMIHKEVGDFVTAEYKNAGEWLMSFFCSRHMPNMFVEGDPSLNDMICYTQTMTWENETGNDGYIVSHTTRSQDQEITSISVLPLRVELHCPEVQILEGGMYESKVKLRLKSTRSGSWGCKITICCTPPKN
;
A
#
# COMPACT_ATOMS: atom_id res chain seq x y z
N MET A 1 13.19 4.42 -42.04
CA MET A 1 14.31 3.63 -41.49
C MET A 1 15.05 4.51 -40.51
N ALA A 2 14.83 4.33 -39.21
CA ALA A 2 15.49 5.10 -38.17
C ALA A 2 16.65 4.27 -37.61
N SER A 3 17.87 4.81 -37.72
CA SER A 3 19.10 4.20 -37.22
C SER A 3 19.07 4.13 -35.69
N SER A 4 19.12 2.93 -35.12
CA SER A 4 19.31 2.77 -33.67
C SER A 4 20.63 3.43 -33.24
N PRO A 5 20.65 4.22 -32.15
CA PRO A 5 21.87 4.82 -31.65
C PRO A 5 22.83 3.72 -31.18
N LEU A 6 24.07 3.76 -31.67
CA LEU A 6 25.15 2.88 -31.26
C LEU A 6 25.31 2.95 -29.73
N GLN A 7 24.88 1.90 -29.01
CA GLN A 7 25.19 1.73 -27.60
C GLN A 7 26.72 1.69 -27.46
N LYS A 8 27.28 2.70 -26.78
CA LYS A 8 28.72 2.79 -26.51
C LYS A 8 29.14 1.56 -25.70
N ARG A 9 30.05 0.75 -26.24
CA ARG A 9 30.61 -0.39 -25.53
C ARG A 9 31.46 0.12 -24.35
N PRO A 10 31.34 -0.45 -23.14
CA PRO A 10 32.18 -0.07 -22.01
C PRO A 10 33.64 -0.38 -22.32
N THR A 11 34.53 0.55 -22.03
CA THR A 11 35.97 0.45 -22.30
C THR A 11 36.77 -0.07 -21.10
N THR A 12 36.16 -0.10 -19.93
CA THR A 12 36.76 -0.58 -18.68
C THR A 12 35.80 -1.49 -17.92
N LEU A 13 36.36 -2.35 -17.05
CA LEU A 13 35.59 -3.27 -16.20
C LEU A 13 34.65 -2.51 -15.25
N GLU A 14 35.10 -1.38 -14.70
CA GLU A 14 34.30 -0.54 -13.80
C GLU A 14 33.12 0.13 -14.50
N GLU A 15 33.28 0.55 -15.76
CA GLU A 15 32.19 1.07 -16.57
C GLU A 15 31.18 -0.02 -16.91
N ALA A 16 31.66 -1.23 -17.24
CA ALA A 16 30.80 -2.39 -17.50
C ALA A 16 29.97 -2.75 -16.25
N GLN A 17 30.59 -2.79 -15.07
CA GLN A 17 29.90 -3.06 -13.82
C GLN A 17 28.85 -1.99 -13.49
N ARG A 18 29.17 -0.71 -13.68
CA ARG A 18 28.20 0.40 -13.48
C ARG A 18 27.02 0.33 -14.45
N MET A 19 27.28 0.00 -15.72
CA MET A 19 26.22 -0.17 -16.73
C MET A 19 25.30 -1.34 -16.38
N ILE A 20 25.87 -2.50 -15.99
CA ILE A 20 25.10 -3.68 -15.58
C ILE A 20 24.27 -3.37 -14.33
N HIS A 21 24.85 -2.73 -13.31
CA HIS A 21 24.10 -2.37 -12.09
C HIS A 21 22.95 -1.40 -12.40
N LYS A 22 23.17 -0.45 -13.31
CA LYS A 22 22.13 0.48 -13.74
C LYS A 22 21.03 -0.22 -14.54
N GLU A 23 21.38 -1.07 -15.52
CA GLU A 23 20.40 -1.80 -16.33
C GLU A 23 19.60 -2.79 -15.49
N VAL A 24 20.23 -3.50 -14.56
CA VAL A 24 19.54 -4.39 -13.62
C VAL A 24 18.65 -3.58 -12.67
N GLY A 25 19.13 -2.45 -12.15
CA GLY A 25 18.33 -1.55 -11.31
C GLY A 25 17.11 -0.98 -12.04
N ASP A 26 17.30 -0.53 -13.28
CA ASP A 26 16.23 0.01 -14.13
C ASP A 26 15.23 -1.09 -14.53
N PHE A 27 15.69 -2.30 -14.84
CA PHE A 27 14.85 -3.44 -15.16
C PHE A 27 14.00 -3.88 -13.96
N VAL A 28 14.62 -4.04 -12.80
CA VAL A 28 13.91 -4.41 -11.56
C VAL A 28 12.89 -3.32 -11.22
N THR A 29 13.28 -2.05 -11.25
CA THR A 29 12.36 -0.94 -10.93
C THR A 29 11.19 -0.86 -11.92
N ALA A 30 11.44 -1.07 -13.21
CA ALA A 30 10.40 -1.08 -14.24
C ALA A 30 9.45 -2.27 -14.12
N GLU A 31 9.95 -3.48 -13.84
CA GLU A 31 9.09 -4.65 -13.63
C GLU A 31 8.26 -4.52 -12.35
N TYR A 32 8.82 -4.02 -11.25
CA TYR A 32 8.07 -3.75 -10.02
C TYR A 32 6.99 -2.68 -10.22
N LYS A 33 7.32 -1.60 -10.95
CA LYS A 33 6.36 -0.55 -11.29
C LYS A 33 5.23 -1.09 -12.17
N ASN A 34 5.56 -1.86 -13.20
CA ASN A 34 4.58 -2.49 -14.08
C ASN A 34 3.71 -3.51 -13.34
N ALA A 35 4.29 -4.29 -12.40
CA ALA A 35 3.53 -5.21 -11.56
C ALA A 35 2.58 -4.47 -10.61
N GLY A 36 3.02 -3.35 -10.03
CA GLY A 36 2.19 -2.47 -9.20
C GLY A 36 1.05 -1.83 -10.00
N GLU A 37 1.34 -1.28 -11.17
CA GLU A 37 0.34 -0.71 -12.08
C GLU A 37 -0.64 -1.77 -12.60
N TRP A 38 -0.16 -2.97 -12.91
CA TRP A 38 -1.01 -4.09 -13.33
C TRP A 38 -1.89 -4.60 -12.18
N LEU A 39 -1.36 -4.73 -10.96
CA LEU A 39 -2.15 -5.08 -9.78
C LEU A 39 -3.21 -4.02 -9.51
N MET A 40 -2.86 -2.74 -9.51
CA MET A 40 -3.81 -1.65 -9.35
C MET A 40 -4.87 -1.65 -10.45
N SER A 41 -4.49 -1.85 -11.71
CA SER A 41 -5.43 -1.98 -12.83
C SER A 41 -6.31 -3.23 -12.69
N PHE A 42 -5.78 -4.35 -12.22
CA PHE A 42 -6.52 -5.59 -12.01
C PHE A 42 -7.57 -5.43 -10.89
N PHE A 43 -7.20 -4.78 -9.78
CA PHE A 43 -8.14 -4.47 -8.71
C PHE A 43 -9.17 -3.41 -9.11
N CYS A 44 -8.78 -2.38 -9.86
CA CYS A 44 -9.69 -1.35 -10.38
C CYS A 44 -10.67 -1.91 -11.44
N SER A 45 -10.22 -2.82 -12.31
CA SER A 45 -11.03 -3.36 -13.42
C SER A 45 -12.04 -4.44 -13.01
N ARG A 46 -11.86 -5.11 -11.86
CA ARG A 46 -12.75 -6.19 -11.39
C ARG A 46 -13.81 -5.79 -10.36
N HIS A 47 -14.21 -4.51 -10.30
CA HIS A 47 -15.25 -4.06 -9.36
C HIS A 47 -14.92 -4.38 -7.89
N MET A 48 -13.70 -4.06 -7.45
CA MET A 48 -13.43 -3.82 -6.03
C MET A 48 -13.45 -2.31 -5.74
N PRO A 49 -14.62 -1.63 -5.81
CA PRO A 49 -14.67 -0.25 -5.40
C PRO A 49 -14.30 -0.17 -3.91
N ASN A 50 -13.44 0.79 -3.59
CA ASN A 50 -13.05 1.22 -2.23
C ASN A 50 -11.86 0.49 -1.59
N MET A 51 -10.80 0.17 -2.35
CA MET A 51 -9.49 0.01 -1.72
C MET A 51 -9.00 1.36 -1.20
N PHE A 52 -8.52 1.41 0.04
CA PHE A 52 -7.86 2.58 0.59
C PHE A 52 -6.39 2.23 0.79
N VAL A 53 -5.50 3.00 0.15
CA VAL A 53 -4.05 2.90 0.38
C VAL A 53 -3.52 4.32 0.44
N GLU A 54 -2.87 4.64 1.56
CA GLU A 54 -2.16 5.89 1.77
C GLU A 54 -0.75 5.58 2.26
N GLY A 55 0.23 6.35 1.79
CA GLY A 55 1.64 6.13 2.09
C GLY A 55 2.33 5.13 1.16
N ASP A 56 3.66 5.10 1.28
CA ASP A 56 4.55 4.20 0.54
C ASP A 56 5.57 3.65 1.55
N PRO A 57 5.35 2.42 2.07
CA PRO A 57 6.21 1.87 3.10
C PRO A 57 7.59 1.55 2.52
N SER A 58 8.64 1.96 3.23
CA SER A 58 10.01 1.57 2.95
C SER A 58 10.22 0.06 3.22
N LEU A 59 11.21 -0.55 2.58
CA LEU A 59 11.62 -1.94 2.87
C LEU A 59 12.01 -2.16 4.34
N ASN A 60 12.40 -1.09 5.04
CA ASN A 60 12.78 -1.13 6.45
C ASN A 60 11.60 -0.90 7.41
N ASP A 61 10.42 -0.54 6.89
CA ASP A 61 9.26 -0.29 7.72
C ASP A 61 8.67 -1.60 8.24
N MET A 62 8.09 -1.54 9.44
CA MET A 62 7.50 -2.69 10.09
C MET A 62 5.97 -2.61 10.09
N ILE A 63 5.32 -3.76 10.01
CA ILE A 63 3.87 -3.84 10.26
C ILE A 63 3.64 -3.66 11.76
N CYS A 64 3.16 -2.49 12.15
CA CYS A 64 2.85 -2.15 13.53
C CYS A 64 1.41 -2.54 13.93
N TYR A 65 0.51 -2.67 12.94
CA TYR A 65 -0.85 -3.12 13.17
C TYR A 65 -1.40 -3.90 11.98
N THR A 66 -2.12 -4.98 12.27
CA THR A 66 -2.96 -5.67 11.29
C THR A 66 -4.25 -6.12 11.95
N GLN A 67 -5.37 -5.94 11.25
CA GLN A 67 -6.65 -6.47 11.68
C GLN A 67 -7.44 -6.95 10.46
N THR A 68 -8.09 -8.09 10.61
CA THR A 68 -9.00 -8.66 9.62
C THR A 68 -10.39 -8.65 10.21
N MET A 69 -11.38 -8.16 9.45
CA MET A 69 -12.76 -8.14 9.91
C MET A 69 -13.75 -8.40 8.78
N THR A 70 -14.86 -9.04 9.14
CA THR A 70 -16.02 -9.25 8.28
C THR A 70 -17.27 -8.84 9.06
N TRP A 71 -18.17 -8.15 8.40
CA TRP A 71 -19.44 -7.72 8.97
C TRP A 71 -20.58 -8.07 8.04
N GLU A 72 -21.69 -8.48 8.62
CA GLU A 72 -22.98 -8.56 7.95
C GLU A 72 -23.79 -7.36 8.43
N ASN A 73 -24.21 -6.48 7.51
CA ASN A 73 -24.92 -5.26 7.89
C ASN A 73 -26.27 -5.19 7.18
N GLU A 74 -27.33 -5.09 7.97
CA GLU A 74 -28.61 -4.51 7.54
C GLU A 74 -28.43 -2.99 7.55
N THR A 75 -28.85 -2.33 6.48
CA THR A 75 -28.56 -0.92 6.14
C THR A 75 -28.65 0.05 7.34
N GLY A 76 -27.61 0.86 7.57
CA GLY A 76 -27.72 2.09 8.39
C GLY A 76 -26.92 2.17 9.69
N ASN A 77 -26.04 1.22 10.02
CA ASN A 77 -25.28 1.30 11.28
C ASN A 77 -24.01 2.15 11.19
N ASP A 78 -23.74 2.88 12.28
CA ASP A 78 -22.60 3.78 12.50
C ASP A 78 -21.26 3.09 12.22
N GLY A 79 -20.39 3.78 11.49
CA GLY A 79 -19.13 3.21 11.01
C GLY A 79 -18.23 2.65 12.12
N TYR A 80 -17.63 1.49 11.87
CA TYR A 80 -16.70 0.83 12.78
C TYR A 80 -15.43 1.68 12.97
N ILE A 81 -14.98 1.83 14.21
CA ILE A 81 -13.79 2.63 14.52
C ILE A 81 -12.60 1.73 14.78
N VAL A 82 -11.52 1.98 14.05
CA VAL A 82 -10.20 1.38 14.25
C VAL A 82 -9.30 2.45 14.82
N SER A 83 -8.60 2.14 15.90
CA SER A 83 -7.63 3.06 16.51
C SER A 83 -6.32 2.33 16.72
N HIS A 84 -5.23 2.96 16.32
CA HIS A 84 -3.88 2.47 16.55
C HIS A 84 -2.98 3.60 17.05
N THR A 85 -2.12 3.30 18.00
CA THR A 85 -1.03 4.15 18.46
C THR A 85 0.24 3.32 18.40
N THR A 86 1.30 3.89 17.85
CA THR A 86 2.62 3.26 17.77
C THR A 86 3.17 2.97 19.16
N ARG A 87 4.06 1.99 19.26
CA ARG A 87 4.56 1.53 20.57
C ARG A 87 5.57 2.49 21.18
N SER A 88 6.36 3.15 20.33
CA SER A 88 7.38 4.11 20.75
C SER A 88 7.10 5.49 20.17
N GLN A 89 7.43 6.55 20.93
CA GLN A 89 7.12 7.95 20.56
C GLN A 89 7.86 8.44 19.32
N ASP A 90 8.94 7.76 18.97
CA ASP A 90 9.81 8.03 17.82
C ASP A 90 9.41 7.25 16.56
N GLN A 91 8.39 6.38 16.66
CA GLN A 91 7.82 5.70 15.51
C GLN A 91 6.73 6.54 14.85
N GLU A 92 6.76 6.54 13.53
CA GLU A 92 5.82 7.27 12.67
C GLU A 92 5.12 6.29 11.75
N ILE A 93 3.84 6.51 11.47
CA ILE A 93 3.08 5.72 10.51
C ILE A 93 3.52 6.08 9.08
N THR A 94 3.91 5.08 8.30
CA THR A 94 4.43 5.23 6.94
C THR A 94 3.52 4.64 5.87
N SER A 95 2.52 3.85 6.25
CA SER A 95 1.48 3.41 5.33
C SER A 95 0.23 2.95 6.09
N ILE A 96 -0.93 3.19 5.49
CA ILE A 96 -2.22 2.68 5.92
C ILE A 96 -2.88 2.05 4.70
N SER A 97 -3.25 0.78 4.82
CA SER A 97 -3.99 0.08 3.79
C SER A 97 -5.24 -0.58 4.36
N VAL A 98 -6.36 -0.46 3.64
CA VAL A 98 -7.60 -1.17 3.88
C VAL A 98 -7.99 -1.83 2.57
N LEU A 99 -7.78 -3.14 2.53
CA LEU A 99 -7.96 -3.95 1.34
C LEU A 99 -9.11 -4.94 1.54
N PRO A 100 -9.91 -5.23 0.51
CA PRO A 100 -10.97 -6.23 0.60
C PRO A 100 -10.40 -7.61 0.88
N LEU A 101 -11.09 -8.39 1.72
CA LEU A 101 -10.64 -9.75 2.05
C LEU A 101 -10.88 -10.76 0.93
N ARG A 102 -11.99 -10.61 0.21
CA ARG A 102 -12.46 -11.52 -0.83
C ARG A 102 -13.27 -10.74 -1.85
N VAL A 103 -13.37 -11.30 -3.07
CA VAL A 103 -14.10 -10.68 -4.20
C VAL A 103 -15.59 -10.47 -3.91
N GLU A 104 -16.18 -11.36 -3.12
CA GLU A 104 -17.62 -11.32 -2.79
C GLU A 104 -17.96 -10.30 -1.71
N LEU A 105 -16.98 -9.85 -0.93
CA LEU A 105 -17.18 -8.92 0.16
C LEU A 105 -16.95 -7.50 -0.29
N HIS A 106 -17.81 -6.60 0.15
CA HIS A 106 -17.62 -5.17 -0.10
C HIS A 106 -16.46 -4.63 0.75
N CYS A 107 -15.69 -3.68 0.20
CA CYS A 107 -14.71 -2.92 0.97
C CYS A 107 -15.41 -1.67 1.55
N PRO A 108 -15.19 -1.32 2.82
CA PRO A 108 -15.80 -0.14 3.42
C PRO A 108 -15.19 1.14 2.85
N GLU A 109 -15.95 2.23 2.92
CA GLU A 109 -15.36 3.57 2.85
C GLU A 109 -14.53 3.82 4.10
N VAL A 110 -13.36 4.43 3.90
CA VAL A 110 -12.42 4.75 4.98
C VAL A 110 -12.37 6.26 5.15
N GLN A 111 -12.55 6.71 6.39
CA GLN A 111 -12.35 8.10 6.78
C GLN A 111 -11.33 8.16 7.92
N ILE A 112 -10.27 8.95 7.76
CA ILE A 112 -9.37 9.26 8.88
C ILE A 112 -10.06 10.29 9.78
N LEU A 113 -10.26 9.94 11.05
CA LEU A 113 -10.85 10.82 12.07
C LEU A 113 -9.80 11.59 12.86
N GLU A 114 -8.63 11.01 13.07
CA GLU A 114 -7.55 11.56 13.90
C GLU A 114 -6.22 10.93 13.50
N GLY A 115 -5.15 11.71 13.53
CA GLY A 115 -3.80 11.25 13.20
C GLY A 115 -3.62 10.88 11.73
N GLY A 116 -2.74 9.92 11.45
CA GLY A 116 -2.51 9.41 10.10
C GLY A 116 -1.04 9.25 9.77
N MET A 117 -0.69 9.57 8.53
CA MET A 117 0.67 9.50 8.02
C MET A 117 1.61 10.44 8.78
N TYR A 118 2.84 9.98 9.02
CA TYR A 118 3.88 10.70 9.76
C TYR A 118 3.53 11.04 11.22
N GLU A 119 2.45 10.46 11.75
CA GLU A 119 2.06 10.58 13.15
C GLU A 119 2.27 9.26 13.88
N SER A 120 2.28 9.32 15.21
CA SER A 120 2.38 8.15 16.10
C SER A 120 1.03 7.49 16.39
N LYS A 121 -0.06 7.99 15.80
CA LYS A 121 -1.40 7.45 16.00
C LYS A 121 -2.27 7.65 14.78
N VAL A 122 -3.30 6.81 14.65
CA VAL A 122 -4.37 6.97 13.68
C VAL A 122 -5.68 6.41 14.19
N LYS A 123 -6.77 7.08 13.84
CA LYS A 123 -8.14 6.63 14.06
C LYS A 123 -8.89 6.63 12.73
N LEU A 124 -9.35 5.48 12.30
CA LEU A 124 -10.10 5.27 11.06
C LEU A 124 -11.57 4.99 11.39
N ARG A 125 -12.48 5.53 10.60
CA ARG A 125 -13.88 5.13 10.53
C ARG A 125 -14.11 4.35 9.25
N LEU A 126 -14.63 3.14 9.39
CA LEU A 126 -15.01 2.25 8.30
C LEU A 126 -16.53 2.25 8.16
N LYS A 127 -17.02 2.68 7.01
CA LYS A 127 -18.46 2.78 6.75
C LYS A 127 -18.84 1.88 5.59
N SER A 128 -19.89 1.06 5.77
CA SER A 128 -20.47 0.36 4.63
C SER A 128 -21.21 1.36 3.72
N THR A 129 -20.94 1.30 2.43
CA THR A 129 -21.58 2.15 1.41
C THR A 129 -22.88 1.55 0.86
N ARG A 130 -23.14 0.27 1.16
CA ARG A 130 -24.32 -0.47 0.70
C ARG A 130 -24.74 -1.55 1.70
N SER A 131 -25.97 -2.03 1.56
CA SER A 131 -26.47 -3.20 2.27
C SER A 131 -25.70 -4.47 1.86
N GLY A 132 -25.54 -5.40 2.79
CA GLY A 132 -24.87 -6.68 2.54
C GLY A 132 -23.57 -6.84 3.33
N SER A 133 -22.88 -7.96 3.08
CA SER A 133 -21.67 -8.31 3.80
C SER A 133 -20.46 -7.54 3.28
N TRP A 134 -19.66 -7.00 4.19
CA TRP A 134 -18.41 -6.32 3.88
C TRP A 134 -17.28 -6.90 4.70
N GLY A 135 -16.04 -6.76 4.22
CA GLY A 135 -14.89 -7.27 4.96
C GLY A 135 -13.58 -6.83 4.37
N CYS A 136 -12.67 -6.45 5.27
CA CYS A 136 -11.38 -5.88 4.90
C CYS A 136 -10.24 -6.38 5.81
N LYS A 137 -9.04 -6.37 5.24
CA LYS A 137 -7.78 -6.42 5.97
C LYS A 137 -7.25 -5.00 6.08
N ILE A 138 -6.95 -4.60 7.29
CA ILE A 138 -6.32 -3.33 7.63
C ILE A 138 -4.87 -3.63 7.95
N THR A 139 -3.95 -2.87 7.38
CA THR A 139 -2.53 -2.97 7.69
C THR A 139 -1.96 -1.56 7.82
N ILE A 140 -1.30 -1.30 8.95
CA ILE A 140 -0.60 -0.05 9.20
C ILE A 140 0.89 -0.39 9.35
N CYS A 141 1.72 0.30 8.56
CA CYS A 141 3.17 0.23 8.64
C CYS A 141 3.71 1.45 9.38
N CYS A 142 4.82 1.25 10.08
CA CYS A 142 5.49 2.28 10.85
C CYS A 142 7.01 2.20 10.67
N THR A 143 7.70 3.30 10.91
CA THR A 143 9.16 3.29 11.03
C THR A 143 9.62 2.37 12.18
N PRO A 144 10.79 1.73 12.05
CA PRO A 144 11.38 0.97 13.15
C PRO A 144 11.74 1.91 14.32
N PRO A 145 11.69 1.43 15.57
CA PRO A 145 12.10 2.23 16.72
C PRO A 145 13.60 2.57 16.64
N LYS A 146 13.94 3.80 17.03
CA LYS A 146 15.29 4.30 17.24
C LYS A 146 15.79 3.70 18.56
N ASN A 147 16.83 2.87 18.46
CA ASN A 147 17.56 2.36 19.62
C ASN A 147 18.27 3.48 20.38
#